data_AF-A0A2J0Q7C1-F1
#
_entry.id   AF-A0A2J0Q7C1-F1
#
_cell.length_a   1.000
_cell.length_b   1.000
_cell.length_c   1.000
_cell.angle_alpha   90.00
_cell.angle_beta   90.00
_cell.angle_gamma   90.00
#
_symmetry.space_group_name_H-M   'P 1'
#
loop_
_entity.id
_entity.type
_entity.pdbx_description
1 polymer ?
#
loop_
_entity_poly.entity_id
_entity_poly.type
_entity_poly.pdbx_seq_one_letter_code
_entity_poly.pdbx_strand_id
1 'polypeptide(L)'
;MTHQEIREKFLNFFKERGHAVVPSSSLLPDDPSVLFTTAGMQQFKKYYTGEADPIKDFGSKNTASIQKSVRTVDIEEVGDNTHATFFEMLGNFSFGGYWKKEAIQYGYDFMIKDLGISPERVVVSIFKGDHENNIPEDRESLEIWKSFGVPDDKIIFGDKEDNFWGPTGSKGPCGPTTEIYIDGVEIWNIVFNEFFCDEHKKYLPLEIKGIDTGMGLERLAVMLQGKNNVYETDLSLPVITEIRGKELYDHENNRKAERIIADHMKAAIFMISDGVLPSNSEQGYVLRRLLRRAIRYVKSLDLPDDIYKRILHVVSHDIYVGVYPELSKKQDEILEVIENERYKFSKALSNGIKEFERISSGTNVISGKDVFDLYTTFGFPVELTKELAEEKGVELDTKSFEAEMEKHKELSKAGQEKKFGGHGLILDTGELKAGNEEELKKVTRLHTATHLLHAALRKVLGEEVHQAGSDITAERLRFDFNFNRKLTDEEKKEIENLANKAVDDDLLVTMREMPYEEAVKLGALSFFKEKYPSTVKVYTVGDWDKPFSRELCGGPHVEQTGEIGRITIKKEQSVGTGIRRIRAIVE
;
A
#
# COMPACT_ATOMS: atom_id res chain seq x y z
N MET A 1 -15.85 26.97 -6.51
CA MET A 1 -14.39 26.88 -6.80
C MET A 1 -14.09 25.45 -7.22
N THR A 2 -13.43 25.25 -8.36
CA THR A 2 -13.04 23.91 -8.82
C THR A 2 -11.91 23.34 -7.98
N HIS A 3 -11.72 22.03 -7.99
CA HIS A 3 -10.62 21.39 -7.28
C HIS A 3 -9.23 21.88 -7.74
N GLN A 4 -9.05 22.19 -9.03
CA GLN A 4 -7.81 22.76 -9.56
C GLN A 4 -7.53 24.16 -8.97
N GLU A 5 -8.54 25.03 -8.95
CA GLU A 5 -8.43 26.35 -8.33
C GLU A 5 -8.10 26.27 -6.83
N ILE A 6 -8.67 25.27 -6.11
CA ILE A 6 -8.37 25.05 -4.69
C ILE A 6 -6.90 24.67 -4.51
N ARG A 7 -6.39 23.69 -5.28
CA ARG A 7 -4.97 23.26 -5.22
C ARG A 7 -4.04 24.45 -5.47
N GLU A 8 -4.28 25.20 -6.54
CA GLU A 8 -3.47 26.36 -6.91
C GLU A 8 -3.50 27.46 -5.86
N LYS A 9 -4.69 27.82 -5.35
CA LYS A 9 -4.82 28.82 -4.28
C LYS A 9 -4.06 28.41 -3.02
N PHE A 10 -4.19 27.15 -2.58
CA PHE A 10 -3.50 26.67 -1.40
C PHE A 10 -1.97 26.74 -1.55
N LEU A 11 -1.44 26.20 -2.64
CA LEU A 11 0.00 26.19 -2.87
C LEU A 11 0.57 27.61 -3.04
N ASN A 12 -0.12 28.49 -3.76
CA ASN A 12 0.30 29.88 -3.92
C ASN A 12 0.26 30.65 -2.60
N PHE A 13 -0.80 30.46 -1.80
CA PHE A 13 -0.94 31.11 -0.50
C PHE A 13 0.25 30.83 0.43
N PHE A 14 0.70 29.58 0.49
CA PHE A 14 1.86 29.19 1.32
C PHE A 14 3.19 29.54 0.67
N LYS A 15 3.30 29.44 -0.66
CA LYS A 15 4.50 29.86 -1.40
C LYS A 15 4.82 31.34 -1.19
N GLU A 16 3.82 32.21 -1.22
CA GLU A 16 3.95 33.65 -0.94
C GLU A 16 4.42 33.94 0.49
N ARG A 17 4.27 32.98 1.41
CA ARG A 17 4.69 33.04 2.81
C ARG A 17 6.02 32.32 3.07
N GLY A 18 6.75 31.94 2.02
CA GLY A 18 8.08 31.35 2.11
C GLY A 18 8.11 29.85 2.33
N HIS A 19 6.98 29.15 2.17
CA HIS A 19 6.96 27.69 2.16
C HIS A 19 7.49 27.16 0.82
N ALA A 20 8.36 26.16 0.87
CA ALA A 20 8.75 25.40 -0.30
C ALA A 20 7.59 24.49 -0.73
N VAL A 21 7.18 24.56 -1.99
CA VAL A 21 6.17 23.65 -2.55
C VAL A 21 6.84 22.30 -2.86
N VAL A 22 6.39 21.25 -2.20
CA VAL A 22 6.94 19.90 -2.31
C VAL A 22 5.92 19.00 -3.01
N PRO A 23 6.33 18.20 -4.01
CA PRO A 23 5.43 17.25 -4.67
C PRO A 23 4.95 16.17 -3.70
N SER A 24 3.80 15.58 -3.98
CA SER A 24 3.30 14.41 -3.25
C SER A 24 4.30 13.26 -3.28
N SER A 25 4.50 12.58 -2.15
CA SER A 25 5.22 11.32 -2.10
C SER A 25 4.37 10.15 -2.61
N SER A 26 5.01 9.00 -2.79
CA SER A 26 4.37 7.71 -3.09
C SER A 26 3.30 7.36 -2.05
N LEU A 27 2.27 6.62 -2.47
CA LEU A 27 1.35 5.90 -1.60
C LEU A 27 2.01 4.75 -0.84
N LEU A 28 3.21 4.32 -1.27
CA LEU A 28 4.04 3.35 -0.58
C LEU A 28 5.03 4.09 0.32
N PRO A 29 4.80 4.12 1.65
CA PRO A 29 5.68 4.80 2.58
C PRO A 29 6.95 3.99 2.83
N ASP A 30 8.04 4.67 3.19
CA ASP A 30 9.29 4.02 3.63
C ASP A 30 9.17 3.37 5.03
N ASP A 31 8.05 3.62 5.73
CA ASP A 31 7.77 3.12 7.08
C ASP A 31 7.08 1.74 7.02
N PRO A 32 7.73 0.65 7.45
CA PRO A 32 7.19 -0.70 7.34
C PRO A 32 6.02 -0.97 8.31
N SER A 33 5.73 -0.06 9.25
CA SER A 33 4.61 -0.21 10.19
C SER A 33 3.26 0.17 9.59
N VAL A 34 3.23 0.72 8.37
CA VAL A 34 2.03 1.18 7.69
C VAL A 34 2.01 0.69 6.24
N LEU A 35 0.83 0.27 5.76
CA LEU A 35 0.70 -0.26 4.39
C LEU A 35 0.72 0.84 3.34
N PHE A 36 0.14 2.00 3.66
CA PHE A 36 -0.02 3.11 2.74
C PHE A 36 0.28 4.45 3.41
N THR A 37 0.56 5.46 2.59
CA THR A 37 0.53 6.86 3.01
C THR A 37 -0.93 7.27 3.26
N THR A 38 -1.27 7.53 4.52
CA THR A 38 -2.60 7.91 5.03
C THR A 38 -2.70 9.39 5.43
N ALA A 39 -1.56 10.09 5.51
CA ALA A 39 -1.46 11.49 5.90
C ALA A 39 -0.28 12.22 5.23
N GLY A 40 -0.44 13.53 5.02
CA GLY A 40 0.58 14.42 4.43
C GLY A 40 1.88 14.48 5.24
N MET A 41 1.81 14.32 6.56
CA MET A 41 2.97 14.42 7.44
C MET A 41 3.99 13.29 7.23
N GLN A 42 3.57 12.13 6.71
CA GLN A 42 4.42 10.93 6.66
C GLN A 42 5.71 11.15 5.87
N GLN A 43 5.66 11.91 4.77
CA GLN A 43 6.85 12.22 3.97
C GLN A 43 7.83 13.18 4.69
N PHE A 44 7.41 13.77 5.81
CA PHE A 44 8.18 14.76 6.57
C PHE A 44 8.63 14.32 7.97
N LYS A 45 8.29 13.09 8.41
CA LYS A 45 8.62 12.57 9.76
C LYS A 45 10.06 12.87 10.20
N LYS A 46 11.03 12.56 9.32
CA LYS A 46 12.48 12.71 9.55
C LYS A 46 12.96 14.14 9.82
N TYR A 47 12.19 15.16 9.42
CA TYR A 47 12.57 16.56 9.67
C TYR A 47 12.15 17.02 11.07
N TYR A 48 11.09 16.43 11.65
CA TYR A 48 10.70 16.71 13.04
C TYR A 48 11.65 16.03 14.04
N THR A 49 12.24 14.89 13.67
CA THR A 49 13.20 14.16 14.53
C THR A 49 14.64 14.65 14.36
N GLY A 50 14.91 15.55 13.41
CA GLY A 50 16.26 16.06 13.12
C GLY A 50 17.16 15.10 12.33
N GLU A 51 16.62 13.98 11.85
CA GLU A 51 17.34 13.03 10.98
C GLU A 51 17.62 13.59 9.58
N ALA A 52 16.82 14.57 9.13
CA ALA A 52 17.02 15.30 7.88
C ALA A 52 16.94 16.82 8.10
N ASP A 53 17.56 17.57 7.19
CA ASP A 53 17.66 19.03 7.27
C ASP A 53 16.78 19.69 6.18
N PRO A 54 15.68 20.37 6.56
CA PRO A 54 14.76 20.96 5.61
C PRO A 54 15.36 22.18 4.87
N ILE A 55 16.33 22.89 5.46
CA ILE A 55 17.04 23.97 4.76
C ILE A 55 17.91 23.38 3.65
N LYS A 56 18.60 22.29 3.94
CA LYS A 56 19.44 21.61 2.94
C LYS A 56 18.61 21.00 1.82
N ASP A 57 17.49 20.36 2.16
CA ASP A 57 16.71 19.57 1.21
C ASP A 57 15.69 20.41 0.42
N PHE A 58 15.14 21.48 1.03
CA PHE A 58 14.08 22.30 0.43
C PHE A 58 14.41 23.79 0.33
N GLY A 59 15.49 24.26 0.95
CA GLY A 59 15.81 25.69 1.03
C GLY A 59 14.91 26.49 1.98
N SER A 60 14.04 25.83 2.75
CA SER A 60 13.12 26.46 3.70
C SER A 60 12.83 25.53 4.87
N LYS A 61 12.59 26.09 6.07
CA LYS A 61 12.09 25.33 7.23
C LYS A 61 10.60 24.99 7.11
N ASN A 62 9.94 25.53 6.09
CA ASN A 62 8.51 25.43 5.91
C ASN A 62 8.21 24.83 4.54
N THR A 63 7.28 23.88 4.48
CA THR A 63 6.87 23.23 3.23
C THR A 63 5.37 23.22 3.09
N ALA A 64 4.88 23.20 1.85
CA ALA A 64 3.48 22.95 1.53
C ALA A 64 3.38 21.85 0.48
N SER A 65 2.43 20.94 0.64
CA SER A 65 2.24 19.82 -0.29
C SER A 65 0.78 19.42 -0.35
N ILE A 66 0.41 18.72 -1.43
CA ILE A 66 -0.89 18.08 -1.59
C ILE A 66 -0.63 16.58 -1.73
N GLN A 67 -0.79 15.85 -0.62
CA GLN A 67 -0.42 14.45 -0.54
C GLN A 67 -1.59 13.56 -0.96
N LYS A 68 -1.37 12.74 -2.00
CA LYS A 68 -2.27 11.63 -2.32
C LYS A 68 -2.25 10.61 -1.18
N SER A 69 -3.42 10.24 -0.67
CA SER A 69 -3.56 9.39 0.51
C SER A 69 -4.54 8.26 0.26
N VAL A 70 -4.26 7.09 0.86
CA VAL A 70 -5.18 5.94 0.86
C VAL A 70 -5.48 5.54 2.29
N ARG A 71 -6.76 5.46 2.66
CA ARG A 71 -7.23 4.94 3.96
C ARG A 71 -8.18 3.77 3.73
N THR A 72 -8.00 2.72 4.53
CA THR A 72 -8.78 1.47 4.43
C THR A 72 -9.60 1.17 5.68
N VAL A 73 -9.53 2.04 6.68
CA VAL A 73 -10.27 1.87 7.96
C VAL A 73 -11.77 1.96 7.72
N ASP A 74 -12.19 2.94 6.90
CA ASP A 74 -13.60 3.23 6.64
C ASP A 74 -14.05 2.71 5.24
N ILE A 75 -13.49 1.57 4.82
CA ILE A 75 -13.76 1.01 3.49
C ILE A 75 -15.22 0.54 3.32
N GLU A 76 -15.90 0.20 4.41
CA GLU A 76 -17.29 -0.29 4.35
C GLU A 76 -18.31 0.86 4.26
N GLU A 77 -17.92 2.03 4.74
CA GLU A 77 -18.67 3.29 4.73
C GLU A 77 -18.65 3.97 3.35
N VAL A 78 -17.69 3.60 2.50
CA VAL A 78 -17.59 4.10 1.12
C VAL A 78 -18.91 3.86 0.36
N GLY A 79 -19.37 4.91 -0.33
CA GLY A 79 -20.69 4.96 -0.96
C GLY A 79 -21.70 5.83 -0.21
N ASP A 80 -21.36 6.28 1.00
CA ASP A 80 -22.13 7.29 1.74
C ASP A 80 -21.88 8.72 1.20
N ASN A 81 -22.06 9.76 2.04
CA ASN A 81 -21.88 11.15 1.61
C ASN A 81 -20.45 11.69 1.79
N THR A 82 -19.62 11.07 2.61
CA THR A 82 -18.39 11.69 3.14
C THR A 82 -17.13 10.83 3.05
N HIS A 83 -17.26 9.50 2.98
CA HIS A 83 -16.11 8.60 3.00
C HIS A 83 -15.57 8.32 1.59
N ALA A 84 -14.24 8.26 1.51
CA ALA A 84 -13.48 7.92 0.31
C ALA A 84 -12.25 7.10 0.72
N THR A 85 -11.91 6.09 -0.07
CA THR A 85 -10.69 5.29 0.11
C THR A 85 -9.46 6.10 -0.29
N PHE A 86 -9.59 6.87 -1.37
CA PHE A 86 -8.54 7.75 -1.88
C PHE A 86 -8.97 9.21 -1.74
N PHE A 87 -8.06 10.04 -1.26
CA PHE A 87 -8.29 11.47 -1.13
C PHE A 87 -6.96 12.23 -1.16
N GLU A 88 -7.02 13.55 -1.37
CA GLU A 88 -5.86 14.42 -1.28
C GLU A 88 -5.87 15.23 0.02
N MET A 89 -4.73 15.21 0.71
CA MET A 89 -4.53 15.99 1.93
C MET A 89 -3.64 17.20 1.62
N LEU A 90 -4.25 18.39 1.66
CA LEU A 90 -3.55 19.67 1.60
C LEU A 90 -2.90 19.89 2.95
N GLY A 91 -1.59 20.15 2.97
CA GLY A 91 -0.85 20.33 4.22
C GLY A 91 0.23 21.38 4.12
N ASN A 92 0.43 22.11 5.21
CA ASN A 92 1.54 23.01 5.41
C ASN A 92 2.31 22.61 6.67
N PHE A 93 3.62 22.48 6.54
CA PHE A 93 4.49 21.90 7.55
C PHE A 93 5.58 22.88 7.94
N SER A 94 5.95 22.88 9.22
CA SER A 94 7.02 23.71 9.78
C SER A 94 7.91 22.84 10.65
N PHE A 95 9.21 22.92 10.43
CA PHE A 95 10.24 22.22 11.19
C PHE A 95 11.02 23.24 12.03
N GLY A 96 10.31 23.94 12.92
CA GLY A 96 10.85 25.05 13.72
C GLY A 96 11.00 26.37 12.96
N GLY A 97 10.18 26.61 11.93
CA GLY A 97 10.13 27.89 11.21
C GLY A 97 9.10 28.89 11.76
N TYR A 98 7.96 28.39 12.22
CA TYR A 98 6.90 29.15 12.93
C TYR A 98 6.11 28.23 13.88
N TRP A 99 5.27 28.82 14.74
CA TRP A 99 4.54 28.12 15.80
C TRP A 99 3.02 28.37 15.77
N LYS A 100 2.31 28.12 16.88
CA LYS A 100 0.84 28.11 16.94
C LYS A 100 0.20 29.38 16.43
N LYS A 101 0.73 30.55 16.83
CA LYS A 101 0.18 31.85 16.44
C LYS A 101 0.13 32.01 14.93
N GLU A 102 1.26 31.79 14.26
CA GLU A 102 1.34 31.89 12.80
C GLU A 102 0.55 30.77 12.12
N ALA A 103 0.59 29.54 12.65
CA ALA A 103 -0.15 28.41 12.09
C ALA A 103 -1.66 28.66 12.06
N ILE A 104 -2.22 29.11 13.19
CA ILE A 104 -3.65 29.44 13.31
C ILE A 104 -3.98 30.68 12.46
N GLN A 105 -3.11 31.70 12.44
CA GLN A 105 -3.29 32.86 11.56
C GLN A 105 -3.37 32.45 10.09
N TYR A 106 -2.50 31.56 9.62
CA TYR A 106 -2.51 31.06 8.24
C TYR A 106 -3.79 30.28 7.94
N GLY A 107 -4.22 29.44 8.87
CA GLY A 107 -5.51 28.74 8.76
C GLY A 107 -6.66 29.72 8.60
N TYR A 108 -6.77 30.69 9.51
CA TYR A 108 -7.81 31.72 9.50
C TYR A 108 -7.78 32.57 8.22
N ASP A 109 -6.60 33.06 7.83
CA ASP A 109 -6.44 33.89 6.64
C ASP A 109 -6.85 33.14 5.38
N PHE A 110 -6.38 31.91 5.21
CA PHE A 110 -6.70 31.14 4.02
C PHE A 110 -8.21 30.87 3.92
N MET A 111 -8.85 30.45 5.02
CA MET A 111 -10.28 30.14 5.02
C MET A 111 -11.15 31.39 4.84
N ILE A 112 -10.91 32.43 5.62
CA ILE A 112 -11.80 33.59 5.67
C ILE A 112 -11.50 34.56 4.53
N LYS A 113 -10.22 34.87 4.29
CA LYS A 113 -9.83 35.91 3.32
C LYS A 113 -9.71 35.34 1.90
N ASP A 114 -9.03 34.20 1.73
CA ASP A 114 -8.72 33.66 0.40
C ASP A 114 -9.84 32.77 -0.19
N LEU A 115 -10.53 32.02 0.67
CA LEU A 115 -11.67 31.18 0.28
C LEU A 115 -13.02 31.85 0.49
N GLY A 116 -13.08 32.97 1.23
CA GLY A 116 -14.31 33.74 1.46
C GLY A 116 -15.31 33.02 2.36
N ILE A 117 -14.84 32.12 3.24
CA ILE A 117 -15.70 31.42 4.20
C ILE A 117 -16.10 32.42 5.28
N SER A 118 -17.39 32.41 5.61
CA SER A 118 -17.91 33.36 6.58
C SER A 118 -17.54 32.96 8.02
N PRO A 119 -16.97 33.86 8.84
CA PRO A 119 -16.52 33.53 10.20
C PRO A 119 -17.59 32.91 11.10
N GLU A 120 -18.87 33.24 10.89
CA GLU A 120 -19.97 32.68 11.67
C GLU A 120 -20.23 31.20 11.42
N ARG A 121 -19.70 30.62 10.33
CA ARG A 121 -19.84 29.18 10.04
C ARG A 121 -18.73 28.34 10.69
N VAL A 122 -17.71 29.00 11.25
CA VAL A 122 -16.53 28.35 11.81
C VAL A 122 -16.76 27.99 13.27
N VAL A 123 -16.52 26.73 13.60
CA VAL A 123 -16.38 26.21 14.96
C VAL A 123 -14.99 25.60 15.05
N VAL A 124 -14.31 25.76 16.18
CA VAL A 124 -12.97 25.19 16.39
C VAL A 124 -12.96 24.31 17.63
N SER A 125 -12.18 23.24 17.59
CA SER A 125 -11.88 22.45 18.79
C SER A 125 -10.44 22.68 19.23
N ILE A 126 -10.20 22.56 20.53
CA ILE A 126 -8.87 22.63 21.16
C ILE A 126 -8.72 21.51 22.18
N PHE A 127 -7.47 21.10 22.41
CA PHE A 127 -7.15 20.02 23.32
C PHE A 127 -7.39 20.39 24.79
N LYS A 128 -8.25 19.64 25.48
CA LYS A 128 -8.58 19.86 26.90
C LYS A 128 -7.48 19.44 27.89
N GLY A 129 -6.42 18.81 27.41
CA GLY A 129 -5.35 18.26 28.24
C GLY A 129 -5.53 16.77 28.54
N ASP A 130 -4.43 16.13 28.95
CA ASP A 130 -4.37 14.74 29.39
C ASP A 130 -3.59 14.67 30.70
N HIS A 131 -4.33 14.61 31.80
CA HIS A 131 -3.77 14.56 33.15
C HIS A 131 -2.99 13.26 33.42
N GLU A 132 -3.33 12.14 32.77
CA GLU A 132 -2.66 10.86 32.98
C GLU A 132 -1.23 10.90 32.42
N ASN A 133 -1.04 11.62 31.31
CA ASN A 133 0.25 11.77 30.64
C ASN A 133 0.94 13.11 30.95
N ASN A 134 0.43 13.90 31.90
CA ASN A 134 0.93 15.23 32.25
C ASN A 134 1.02 16.21 31.06
N ILE A 135 0.07 16.13 30.12
CA ILE A 135 -0.01 17.03 28.98
C ILE A 135 -1.04 18.12 29.30
N PRO A 136 -0.67 19.42 29.30
CA PRO A 136 -1.58 20.48 29.68
C PRO A 136 -2.65 20.75 28.61
N GLU A 137 -3.71 21.43 29.04
CA GLU A 137 -4.72 22.04 28.16
C GLU A 137 -4.09 23.06 27.21
N ASP A 138 -4.54 23.10 25.95
CA ASP A 138 -4.02 24.02 24.94
C ASP A 138 -4.62 25.43 25.05
N ARG A 139 -4.28 26.13 26.13
CA ARG A 139 -4.69 27.51 26.38
C ARG A 139 -4.09 28.52 25.41
N GLU A 140 -2.96 28.19 24.77
CA GLU A 140 -2.33 29.08 23.78
C GLU A 140 -3.24 29.21 22.55
N SER A 141 -3.71 28.08 22.00
CA SER A 141 -4.65 28.07 20.87
C SER A 141 -5.97 28.76 21.19
N LEU A 142 -6.50 28.58 22.41
CA LEU A 142 -7.71 29.27 22.89
C LEU A 142 -7.60 30.79 22.72
N GLU A 143 -6.54 31.39 23.27
CA GLU A 143 -6.36 32.85 23.25
C GLU A 143 -6.11 33.37 21.82
N ILE A 144 -5.43 32.59 20.97
CA ILE A 144 -5.21 32.95 19.57
C ILE A 144 -6.54 32.98 18.81
N TRP A 145 -7.40 31.96 18.93
CA TRP A 145 -8.71 31.95 18.28
C TRP A 145 -9.62 33.08 18.76
N LYS A 146 -9.61 33.37 20.06
CA LYS A 146 -10.32 34.53 20.63
C LYS A 146 -9.85 35.85 20.03
N SER A 147 -8.55 35.99 19.78
CA SER A 147 -7.99 37.19 19.16
C SER A 147 -8.47 37.41 17.71
N PHE A 148 -8.92 36.34 17.03
CA PHE A 148 -9.58 36.42 15.72
C PHE A 148 -11.10 36.62 15.79
N GLY A 149 -11.65 36.80 16.99
CA GLY A 149 -13.07 37.04 17.21
C GLY A 149 -13.94 35.79 17.17
N VAL A 150 -13.36 34.59 17.30
CA VAL A 150 -14.14 33.35 17.47
C VAL A 150 -14.81 33.38 18.86
N PRO A 151 -16.15 33.31 18.95
CA PRO A 151 -16.87 33.34 20.23
C PRO A 151 -16.58 32.10 21.11
N ASP A 152 -16.68 32.27 22.43
CA ASP A 152 -16.48 31.18 23.41
C ASP A 152 -17.37 29.96 23.15
N ASP A 153 -18.63 30.16 22.72
CA ASP A 153 -19.59 29.09 22.41
C ASP A 153 -19.26 28.35 21.10
N LYS A 154 -18.26 28.80 20.35
CA LYS A 154 -17.74 28.17 19.13
C LYS A 154 -16.32 27.60 19.30
N ILE A 155 -15.79 27.58 20.52
CA ILE A 155 -14.53 26.93 20.86
C ILE A 155 -14.84 25.72 21.76
N ILE A 156 -14.70 24.53 21.20
CA ILE A 156 -15.01 23.26 21.87
C ILE A 156 -13.73 22.71 22.50
N PHE A 157 -13.80 22.25 23.75
CA PHE A 157 -12.71 21.52 24.38
C PHE A 157 -12.86 20.03 24.10
N GLY A 158 -12.12 19.51 23.14
CA GLY A 158 -12.11 18.09 22.79
C GLY A 158 -11.06 17.31 23.57
N ASP A 159 -11.25 16.00 23.59
CA ASP A 159 -10.39 15.09 24.35
C ASP A 159 -9.18 14.60 23.56
N LYS A 160 -8.56 13.52 24.01
CA LYS A 160 -7.38 12.96 23.36
C LYS A 160 -7.72 12.21 22.07
N GLU A 161 -8.92 11.65 21.96
CA GLU A 161 -9.33 10.92 20.76
C GLU A 161 -9.52 11.90 19.59
N ASP A 162 -10.06 13.09 19.87
CA ASP A 162 -10.32 14.10 18.86
C ASP A 162 -9.15 15.10 18.69
N ASN A 163 -8.58 15.62 19.78
CA ASN A 163 -7.66 16.77 19.74
C ASN A 163 -6.20 16.44 20.07
N PHE A 164 -5.79 15.18 19.92
CA PHE A 164 -4.38 14.78 20.05
C PHE A 164 -4.00 13.79 18.94
N TRP A 165 -3.11 14.21 18.04
CA TRP A 165 -2.77 13.44 16.85
C TRP A 165 -1.40 12.78 16.97
N GLY A 166 -1.30 11.54 16.48
CA GLY A 166 -0.06 10.78 16.32
C GLY A 166 0.22 9.75 17.43
N PRO A 167 1.28 8.94 17.25
CA PRO A 167 2.17 8.95 16.10
C PRO A 167 1.53 8.27 14.89
N THR A 168 1.91 8.68 13.68
CA THR A 168 1.61 7.87 12.50
C THR A 168 2.51 6.62 12.52
N GLY A 169 1.92 5.42 12.49
CA GLY A 169 2.67 4.17 12.64
C GLY A 169 2.91 3.78 14.10
N SER A 170 3.94 2.98 14.37
CA SER A 170 4.20 2.48 15.72
C SER A 170 4.83 3.53 16.66
N LYS A 171 5.58 4.48 16.12
CA LYS A 171 6.27 5.58 16.83
C LYS A 171 6.42 6.82 15.94
N GLY A 172 6.64 7.99 16.54
CA GLY A 172 6.88 9.22 15.77
C GLY A 172 6.45 10.51 16.45
N PRO A 173 6.58 11.65 15.75
CA PRO A 173 6.06 12.95 16.18
C PRO A 173 4.55 12.90 16.44
N CYS A 174 4.10 13.63 17.46
CA CYS A 174 2.71 13.75 17.87
C CYS A 174 2.50 15.02 18.72
N GLY A 175 1.24 15.38 18.93
CA GLY A 175 0.90 16.41 19.90
C GLY A 175 -0.55 16.91 19.87
N PRO A 176 -0.86 17.91 20.71
CA PRO A 176 -2.15 18.57 20.73
C PRO A 176 -2.50 19.17 19.38
N THR A 177 -3.79 19.24 19.09
CA THR A 177 -4.29 19.72 17.81
C THR A 177 -5.45 20.68 18.04
N THR A 178 -5.55 21.69 17.19
CA THR A 178 -6.80 22.44 17.00
C THR A 178 -7.40 22.05 15.66
N GLU A 179 -8.69 21.73 15.66
CA GLU A 179 -9.40 21.36 14.43
C GLU A 179 -10.44 22.41 14.10
N ILE A 180 -10.66 22.59 12.81
CA ILE A 180 -11.56 23.60 12.28
C ILE A 180 -12.72 22.90 11.58
N TYR A 181 -13.91 23.19 12.08
CA TYR A 181 -15.17 22.70 11.60
C TYR A 181 -15.92 23.81 10.87
N ILE A 182 -16.50 23.46 9.72
CA ILE A 182 -17.40 24.35 8.99
C ILE A 182 -18.71 23.60 8.78
N ASP A 183 -19.81 24.18 9.26
CA ASP A 183 -21.14 23.57 9.27
C ASP A 183 -21.16 22.12 9.81
N GLY A 184 -20.35 21.86 10.85
CA GLY A 184 -20.28 20.56 11.52
C GLY A 184 -19.37 19.52 10.85
N VAL A 185 -18.67 19.86 9.78
CA VAL A 185 -17.68 18.97 9.13
C VAL A 185 -16.27 19.46 9.42
N GLU A 186 -15.39 18.58 9.90
CA GLU A 186 -13.96 18.86 10.05
C GLU A 186 -13.33 19.06 8.66
N ILE A 187 -12.80 20.26 8.42
CA ILE A 187 -12.17 20.65 7.15
C ILE A 187 -10.64 20.68 7.29
N TRP A 188 -10.12 21.08 8.46
CA TRP A 188 -8.68 21.26 8.64
C TRP A 188 -8.26 20.98 10.09
N ASN A 189 -7.26 20.14 10.28
CA ASN A 189 -6.56 20.00 11.57
C ASN A 189 -5.18 20.69 11.53
N ILE A 190 -4.80 21.29 12.66
CA ILE A 190 -3.51 21.94 12.88
C ILE A 190 -2.87 21.27 14.10
N VAL A 191 -1.99 20.31 13.82
CA VAL A 191 -1.27 19.50 14.81
C VAL A 191 0.01 20.21 15.25
N PHE A 192 0.20 20.32 16.55
CA PHE A 192 1.37 20.91 17.18
C PHE A 192 2.32 19.80 17.62
N ASN A 193 3.21 19.36 16.72
CA ASN A 193 4.22 18.36 17.02
C ASN A 193 5.20 18.91 18.06
N GLU A 194 4.97 18.56 19.32
CA GLU A 194 5.84 18.91 20.45
C GLU A 194 6.32 17.70 21.25
N PHE A 195 5.80 16.51 20.93
CA PHE A 195 6.21 15.25 21.54
C PHE A 195 6.60 14.21 20.48
N PHE A 196 7.52 13.32 20.84
CA PHE A 196 7.80 12.07 20.17
C PHE A 196 7.17 10.95 21.00
N CYS A 197 6.25 10.19 20.39
CA CYS A 197 5.65 9.02 20.99
C CYS A 197 6.46 7.78 20.61
N ASP A 198 6.98 7.07 21.61
CA ASP A 198 7.74 5.83 21.43
C ASP A 198 6.85 4.59 21.28
N GLU A 199 7.48 3.43 21.08
CA GLU A 199 6.80 2.14 20.89
C GLU A 199 6.03 1.68 22.14
N HIS A 200 6.30 2.29 23.30
CA HIS A 200 5.62 2.02 24.57
C HIS A 200 4.55 3.08 24.91
N LYS A 201 4.20 3.93 23.94
CA LYS A 201 3.22 5.02 24.09
C LYS A 201 3.61 6.05 25.14
N LYS A 202 4.91 6.24 25.37
CA LYS A 202 5.44 7.32 26.20
C LYS A 202 5.75 8.54 25.34
N TYR A 203 5.39 9.72 25.86
CA TYR A 203 5.61 11.01 25.21
C TYR A 203 6.91 11.65 25.72
N LEU A 204 7.84 11.92 24.80
CA LEU A 204 9.10 12.61 25.06
C LEU A 204 9.08 13.98 24.36
N PRO A 205 9.53 15.08 24.97
CA PRO A 205 9.58 16.37 24.28
C PRO A 205 10.44 16.31 23.01
N LEU A 206 9.94 16.88 21.91
CA LEU A 206 10.73 17.06 20.69
C LEU A 206 11.69 18.23 20.86
N GLU A 207 12.93 18.06 20.37
CA GLU A 207 13.90 19.17 20.27
C GLU A 207 13.42 20.22 19.26
N ILE A 208 12.88 19.76 18.13
CA ILE A 208 12.32 20.60 17.08
C ILE A 208 10.80 20.53 17.18
N LYS A 209 10.21 21.56 17.79
CA LYS A 209 8.77 21.78 17.72
C LYS A 209 8.37 22.10 16.29
N GLY A 210 7.27 21.50 15.82
CA GLY A 210 6.84 21.67 14.44
C GLY A 210 5.33 21.73 14.25
N ILE A 211 4.92 22.22 13.08
CA ILE A 211 3.53 22.29 12.66
C ILE A 211 3.31 21.22 11.60
N ASP A 212 2.22 20.49 11.73
CA ASP A 212 1.69 19.54 10.78
C ASP A 212 0.21 19.86 10.57
N THR A 213 -0.23 19.98 9.32
CA THR A 213 -1.64 20.26 9.04
C THR A 213 -2.18 19.33 7.97
N GLY A 214 -3.47 19.01 8.10
CA GLY A 214 -4.20 18.19 7.14
C GLY A 214 -5.56 18.78 6.83
N MET A 215 -5.76 19.20 5.59
CA MET A 215 -7.05 19.61 5.04
C MET A 215 -7.47 18.65 3.92
N GLY A 216 -8.65 18.07 4.03
CA GLY A 216 -9.17 17.16 3.00
C GLY A 216 -9.70 17.93 1.80
N LEU A 217 -9.10 17.74 0.61
CA LEU A 217 -9.50 18.43 -0.62
C LEU A 217 -10.96 18.14 -0.96
N GLU A 218 -11.37 16.88 -0.86
CA GLU A 218 -12.68 16.38 -1.23
C GLU A 218 -13.76 17.04 -0.37
N ARG A 219 -13.55 17.11 0.95
CA ARG A 219 -14.47 17.78 1.88
C ARG A 219 -14.53 19.28 1.63
N LEU A 220 -13.37 19.91 1.38
CA LEU A 220 -13.33 21.33 1.05
C LEU A 220 -14.07 21.64 -0.26
N ALA A 221 -13.90 20.79 -1.27
CA ALA A 221 -14.56 20.91 -2.57
C ALA A 221 -16.08 20.81 -2.45
N VAL A 222 -16.60 19.89 -1.62
CA VAL A 222 -18.05 19.79 -1.32
C VAL A 222 -18.59 21.15 -0.89
N MET A 223 -17.96 21.77 0.10
CA MET A 223 -18.39 23.05 0.64
C MET A 223 -18.25 24.19 -0.39
N LEU A 224 -17.10 24.33 -1.05
CA LEU A 224 -16.83 25.44 -1.98
C LEU A 224 -17.58 25.33 -3.32
N GLN A 225 -18.18 24.18 -3.61
CA GLN A 225 -19.02 23.95 -4.78
C GLN A 225 -20.52 23.86 -4.43
N GLY A 226 -20.88 23.99 -3.15
CA GLY A 226 -22.26 23.88 -2.68
C GLY A 226 -22.88 22.52 -2.97
N LYS A 227 -22.10 21.44 -2.83
CA LYS A 227 -22.55 20.05 -3.02
C LYS A 227 -22.93 19.42 -1.70
N ASN A 228 -23.66 18.31 -1.76
CA ASN A 228 -24.11 17.60 -0.55
C ASN A 228 -23.22 16.42 -0.16
N ASN A 229 -22.31 16.01 -1.04
CA ASN A 229 -21.41 14.87 -0.82
C ASN A 229 -20.21 14.90 -1.77
N VAL A 230 -19.16 14.16 -1.40
CA VAL A 230 -17.89 14.11 -2.12
C VAL A 230 -18.01 13.61 -3.56
N TYR A 231 -19.05 12.84 -3.87
CA TYR A 231 -19.28 12.26 -5.21
C TYR A 231 -19.94 13.22 -6.20
N GLU A 232 -20.50 14.34 -5.72
CA GLU A 232 -21.10 15.39 -6.55
C GLU A 232 -20.10 16.51 -6.91
N THR A 233 -18.89 16.44 -6.36
CA THR A 233 -17.80 17.37 -6.66
C THR A 233 -17.19 17.07 -8.02
N ASP A 234 -16.51 18.06 -8.60
CA ASP A 234 -15.72 17.90 -9.84
C ASP A 234 -14.56 16.89 -9.73
N LEU A 235 -14.23 16.39 -8.53
CA LEU A 235 -13.26 15.30 -8.30
C LEU A 235 -13.83 13.90 -8.59
N SER A 236 -15.15 13.75 -8.65
CA SER A 236 -15.79 12.43 -8.76
C SER A 236 -16.95 12.41 -9.76
N LEU A 237 -17.66 13.53 -9.92
CA LEU A 237 -18.80 13.65 -10.82
C LEU A 237 -18.48 13.27 -12.28
N PRO A 238 -17.29 13.58 -12.85
CA PRO A 238 -16.94 13.11 -14.19
C PRO A 238 -16.95 11.58 -14.31
N VAL A 239 -16.41 10.87 -13.32
CA VAL A 239 -16.40 9.39 -13.28
C VAL A 239 -17.81 8.85 -13.09
N ILE A 240 -18.60 9.44 -12.20
CA ILE A 240 -20.02 9.09 -12.02
C ILE A 240 -20.79 9.29 -13.33
N THR A 241 -20.48 10.33 -14.10
CA THR A 241 -21.15 10.60 -15.39
C THR A 241 -20.83 9.52 -16.41
N GLU A 242 -19.59 9.03 -16.49
CA GLU A 242 -19.22 7.88 -17.33
C GLU A 242 -19.95 6.59 -16.91
N ILE A 243 -20.07 6.35 -15.60
CA ILE A 243 -20.79 5.17 -15.07
C ILE A 243 -22.27 5.21 -15.46
N ARG A 244 -22.89 6.39 -15.39
CA ARG A 244 -24.32 6.57 -15.69
C ARG A 244 -24.64 6.53 -17.17
N GLY A 245 -23.70 6.93 -18.04
CA GLY A 245 -23.92 6.93 -19.49
C GLY A 245 -25.11 7.80 -19.93
N LYS A 246 -25.75 7.42 -21.06
CA LYS A 246 -26.92 8.11 -21.63
C LYS A 246 -28.27 7.49 -21.24
N GLU A 247 -28.27 6.21 -20.85
CA GLU A 247 -29.47 5.50 -20.47
C GLU A 247 -29.59 5.51 -18.95
N LEU A 248 -30.62 6.21 -18.47
CA LEU A 248 -30.91 6.34 -17.05
C LEU A 248 -31.43 4.99 -16.55
N TYR A 249 -30.52 4.12 -16.10
CA TYR A 249 -30.87 3.12 -15.10
C TYR A 249 -31.47 3.84 -13.88
N ASP A 250 -32.14 3.09 -13.01
CA ASP A 250 -32.67 3.57 -11.74
C ASP A 250 -31.56 4.12 -10.82
N HIS A 251 -31.11 5.36 -11.09
CA HIS A 251 -29.96 5.98 -10.44
C HIS A 251 -30.21 6.28 -8.96
N GLU A 252 -31.47 6.42 -8.55
CA GLU A 252 -31.78 6.58 -7.14
C GLU A 252 -31.44 5.29 -6.38
N ASN A 253 -31.81 4.13 -6.92
CA ASN A 253 -31.54 2.85 -6.28
C ASN A 253 -30.08 2.36 -6.44
N ASN A 254 -29.36 2.84 -7.44
CA ASN A 254 -27.97 2.41 -7.72
C ASN A 254 -26.88 3.35 -7.15
N ARG A 255 -27.26 4.43 -6.46
CA ARG A 255 -26.33 5.48 -6.02
C ARG A 255 -25.12 4.95 -5.25
N LYS A 256 -25.33 4.00 -4.32
CA LYS A 256 -24.23 3.42 -3.51
C LYS A 256 -23.22 2.68 -4.41
N ALA A 257 -23.71 1.87 -5.35
CA ALA A 257 -22.88 1.12 -6.29
C ALA A 257 -22.03 2.04 -7.18
N GLU A 258 -22.64 3.08 -7.76
CA GLU A 258 -21.96 4.06 -8.61
C GLU A 258 -20.80 4.74 -7.87
N ARG A 259 -21.06 5.13 -6.62
CA ARG A 259 -20.08 5.78 -5.74
C ARG A 259 -18.92 4.85 -5.38
N ILE A 260 -19.21 3.59 -5.05
CA ILE A 260 -18.18 2.58 -4.77
C ILE A 260 -17.31 2.34 -6.00
N ILE A 261 -17.90 2.21 -7.19
CA ILE A 261 -17.12 2.07 -8.43
C ILE A 261 -16.21 3.29 -8.61
N ALA A 262 -16.75 4.51 -8.49
CA ALA A 262 -15.98 5.73 -8.70
C ALA A 262 -14.80 5.88 -7.72
N ASP A 263 -15.03 5.64 -6.43
CA ASP A 263 -13.99 5.72 -5.40
C ASP A 263 -12.94 4.61 -5.55
N HIS A 264 -13.37 3.36 -5.59
CA HIS A 264 -12.45 2.22 -5.58
C HIS A 264 -11.63 2.13 -6.87
N MET A 265 -12.20 2.49 -8.01
CA MET A 265 -11.44 2.58 -9.26
C MET A 265 -10.39 3.69 -9.19
N LYS A 266 -10.75 4.87 -8.66
CA LYS A 266 -9.79 5.97 -8.47
C LYS A 266 -8.64 5.54 -7.54
N ALA A 267 -8.96 4.95 -6.38
CA ALA A 267 -7.95 4.42 -5.46
C ALA A 267 -7.05 3.38 -6.12
N ALA A 268 -7.63 2.39 -6.81
CA ALA A 268 -6.88 1.35 -7.49
C ALA A 268 -5.94 1.90 -8.58
N ILE A 269 -6.38 2.89 -9.36
CA ILE A 269 -5.56 3.54 -10.39
C ILE A 269 -4.30 4.16 -9.77
N PHE A 270 -4.44 4.90 -8.67
CA PHE A 270 -3.30 5.49 -7.98
C PHE A 270 -2.38 4.45 -7.34
N MET A 271 -2.94 3.42 -6.72
CA MET A 271 -2.15 2.33 -6.14
C MET A 271 -1.32 1.59 -7.20
N ILE A 272 -1.92 1.28 -8.35
CA ILE A 272 -1.21 0.61 -9.46
C ILE A 272 -0.15 1.54 -10.04
N SER A 273 -0.46 2.84 -10.19
CA SER A 273 0.51 3.83 -10.65
C SER A 273 1.76 3.91 -9.76
N ASP A 274 1.59 3.70 -8.44
CA ASP A 274 2.69 3.65 -7.47
C ASP A 274 3.32 2.25 -7.33
N GLY A 275 2.93 1.28 -8.17
CA GLY A 275 3.59 -0.03 -8.30
C GLY A 275 2.92 -1.17 -7.54
N VAL A 276 1.71 -0.98 -7.00
CA VAL A 276 0.98 -2.06 -6.31
C VAL A 276 0.36 -3.02 -7.32
N LEU A 277 0.56 -4.32 -7.11
CA LEU A 277 -0.06 -5.38 -7.91
C LEU A 277 -1.01 -6.23 -7.06
N PRO A 278 -2.14 -6.73 -7.62
CA PRO A 278 -3.10 -7.55 -6.89
C PRO A 278 -2.49 -8.84 -6.33
N SER A 279 -2.51 -9.02 -5.01
CA SER A 279 -1.90 -10.16 -4.30
C SER A 279 -2.83 -10.72 -3.20
N ASN A 280 -2.39 -11.75 -2.47
CA ASN A 280 -3.11 -12.31 -1.32
C ASN A 280 -2.70 -11.68 0.03
N SER A 281 -1.79 -10.70 0.04
CA SER A 281 -1.20 -10.14 1.26
C SER A 281 -1.00 -8.63 1.17
N GLU A 282 -1.01 -7.96 2.34
CA GLU A 282 -0.60 -6.56 2.51
C GLU A 282 -1.26 -5.59 1.50
N GLN A 283 -0.48 -4.71 0.85
CA GLN A 283 -1.00 -3.72 -0.10
C GLN A 283 -1.70 -4.38 -1.29
N GLY A 284 -1.15 -5.50 -1.78
CA GLY A 284 -1.73 -6.21 -2.92
C GLY A 284 -3.08 -6.85 -2.59
N TYR A 285 -3.32 -7.25 -1.34
CA TYR A 285 -4.64 -7.68 -0.87
C TYR A 285 -5.65 -6.54 -0.91
N VAL A 286 -5.27 -5.35 -0.43
CA VAL A 286 -6.13 -4.17 -0.46
C VAL A 286 -6.51 -3.80 -1.88
N LEU A 287 -5.53 -3.71 -2.79
CA LEU A 287 -5.79 -3.40 -4.20
C LEU A 287 -6.76 -4.42 -4.82
N ARG A 288 -6.51 -5.71 -4.57
CA ARG A 288 -7.37 -6.78 -5.04
C ARG A 288 -8.80 -6.64 -4.52
N ARG A 289 -8.97 -6.33 -3.23
CA ARG A 289 -10.29 -6.14 -2.60
C ARG A 289 -11.05 -4.98 -3.28
N LEU A 290 -10.40 -3.84 -3.46
CA LEU A 290 -11.00 -2.66 -4.10
C LEU A 290 -11.43 -2.97 -5.54
N LEU A 291 -10.54 -3.56 -6.34
CA LEU A 291 -10.84 -3.95 -7.72
C LEU A 291 -12.01 -4.93 -7.79
N ARG A 292 -11.99 -6.00 -6.98
CA ARG A 292 -13.04 -7.03 -7.02
C ARG A 292 -14.41 -6.48 -6.62
N ARG A 293 -14.46 -5.58 -5.64
CA ARG A 293 -15.70 -4.92 -5.24
C ARG A 293 -16.22 -3.99 -6.35
N ALA A 294 -15.36 -3.19 -6.98
CA ALA A 294 -15.74 -2.39 -8.14
C ALA A 294 -16.22 -3.27 -9.31
N ILE A 295 -15.50 -4.36 -9.64
CA ILE A 295 -15.87 -5.31 -10.72
C ILE A 295 -17.24 -5.96 -10.44
N ARG A 296 -17.54 -6.30 -9.18
CA ARG A 296 -18.84 -6.84 -8.79
C ARG A 296 -19.98 -5.87 -9.11
N TYR A 297 -19.83 -4.60 -8.76
CA TYR A 297 -20.85 -3.58 -9.05
C TYR A 297 -20.92 -3.22 -10.53
N VAL A 298 -19.79 -3.17 -11.24
CA VAL A 298 -19.77 -3.02 -12.70
C VAL A 298 -20.59 -4.13 -13.35
N LYS A 299 -20.47 -5.37 -12.86
CA LYS A 299 -21.24 -6.50 -13.38
C LYS A 299 -22.72 -6.44 -12.99
N SER A 300 -23.05 -6.02 -11.77
CA SER A 300 -24.45 -5.94 -11.32
C SER A 300 -25.24 -4.84 -12.04
N LEU A 301 -24.56 -3.75 -12.41
CA LEU A 301 -25.13 -2.64 -13.18
C LEU A 301 -25.10 -2.87 -14.70
N ASP A 302 -24.60 -4.03 -15.16
CA ASP A 302 -24.44 -4.39 -16.57
C ASP A 302 -23.73 -3.33 -17.43
N LEU A 303 -22.71 -2.69 -16.84
CA LEU A 303 -21.94 -1.64 -17.52
C LEU A 303 -21.04 -2.25 -18.62
N PRO A 304 -20.75 -1.49 -19.69
CA PRO A 304 -19.95 -1.99 -20.81
C PRO A 304 -18.51 -2.34 -20.38
N ASP A 305 -17.94 -3.34 -21.04
CA ASP A 305 -16.59 -3.84 -20.71
C ASP A 305 -15.49 -2.77 -20.83
N ASP A 306 -15.67 -1.72 -21.63
CA ASP A 306 -14.70 -0.64 -21.78
C ASP A 306 -14.80 0.45 -20.70
N ILE A 307 -15.71 0.31 -19.72
CA ILE A 307 -15.90 1.28 -18.63
C ILE A 307 -14.61 1.55 -17.85
N TYR A 308 -13.80 0.52 -17.59
CA TYR A 308 -12.54 0.66 -16.86
C TYR A 308 -11.56 1.60 -17.58
N LYS A 309 -11.50 1.52 -18.91
CA LYS A 309 -10.68 2.39 -19.75
C LYS A 309 -11.19 3.83 -19.73
N ARG A 310 -12.52 4.02 -19.78
CA ARG A 310 -13.15 5.36 -19.71
C ARG A 310 -12.88 6.02 -18.36
N ILE A 311 -13.08 5.29 -17.26
CA ILE A 311 -12.78 5.79 -15.90
C ILE A 311 -11.31 6.17 -15.79
N LEU A 312 -10.39 5.30 -16.23
CA LEU A 312 -8.96 5.61 -16.23
C LEU A 312 -8.64 6.87 -17.04
N HIS A 313 -9.24 7.03 -18.21
CA HIS A 313 -9.07 8.23 -19.03
C HIS A 313 -9.53 9.48 -18.29
N VAL A 314 -10.75 9.48 -17.74
CA VAL A 314 -11.30 10.64 -17.00
C VAL A 314 -10.45 10.99 -15.78
N VAL A 315 -10.03 9.98 -15.00
CA VAL A 315 -9.16 10.19 -13.83
C VAL A 315 -7.84 10.84 -14.27
N SER A 316 -7.20 10.33 -15.32
CA SER A 316 -5.86 10.79 -15.74
C SER A 316 -5.84 12.09 -16.57
N HIS A 317 -6.83 12.31 -17.43
CA HIS A 317 -6.82 13.39 -18.43
C HIS A 317 -7.80 14.52 -18.13
N ASP A 318 -8.76 14.32 -17.23
CA ASP A 318 -9.73 15.37 -16.87
C ASP A 318 -9.55 15.83 -15.43
N ILE A 319 -9.57 14.90 -14.46
CA ILE A 319 -9.53 15.24 -13.02
C ILE A 319 -8.09 15.56 -12.57
N TYR A 320 -7.13 14.68 -12.88
CA TYR A 320 -5.76 14.79 -12.37
C TYR A 320 -4.73 15.23 -13.40
N VAL A 321 -5.19 15.79 -14.51
CA VAL A 321 -4.33 16.26 -15.61
C VAL A 321 -3.29 17.26 -15.12
N GLY A 322 -2.03 17.03 -15.49
CA GLY A 322 -0.90 17.88 -15.11
C GLY A 322 -0.46 17.78 -13.65
N VAL A 323 -1.30 17.25 -12.75
CA VAL A 323 -0.97 17.08 -11.32
C VAL A 323 -0.19 15.80 -11.10
N TYR A 324 -0.67 14.69 -11.67
CA TYR A 324 -0.04 13.37 -11.58
C TYR A 324 0.27 12.82 -12.98
N PRO A 325 1.31 13.34 -13.66
CA PRO A 325 1.63 12.96 -15.04
C PRO A 325 2.00 11.48 -15.19
N GLU A 326 2.36 10.80 -14.10
CA GLU A 326 2.57 9.36 -14.07
C GLU A 326 1.33 8.56 -14.48
N LEU A 327 0.11 9.06 -14.19
CA LEU A 327 -1.14 8.36 -14.51
C LEU A 327 -1.31 8.17 -16.01
N SER A 328 -1.07 9.23 -16.79
CA SER A 328 -1.14 9.17 -18.26
C SER A 328 0.04 8.37 -18.84
N LYS A 329 1.24 8.49 -18.26
CA LYS A 329 2.43 7.75 -18.72
C LYS A 329 2.31 6.23 -18.52
N LYS A 330 1.64 5.79 -17.45
CA LYS A 330 1.45 4.38 -17.09
C LYS A 330 0.07 3.84 -17.47
N GLN A 331 -0.67 4.54 -18.33
CA GLN A 331 -2.06 4.19 -18.62
C GLN A 331 -2.24 2.75 -19.11
N ASP A 332 -1.36 2.28 -20.01
CA ASP A 332 -1.43 0.93 -20.55
C ASP A 332 -1.13 -0.13 -19.48
N GLU A 333 -0.13 0.09 -18.63
CA GLU A 333 0.22 -0.78 -17.50
C GLU A 333 -0.93 -0.85 -16.48
N ILE A 334 -1.49 0.30 -16.10
CA ILE A 334 -2.62 0.37 -15.17
C ILE A 334 -3.82 -0.39 -15.72
N LEU A 335 -4.17 -0.16 -16.99
CA LEU A 335 -5.28 -0.84 -17.64
C LEU A 335 -5.05 -2.35 -17.72
N GLU A 336 -3.83 -2.80 -18.06
CA GLU A 336 -3.49 -4.21 -18.11
C GLU A 336 -3.67 -4.89 -16.75
N VAL A 337 -3.25 -4.25 -15.64
CA VAL A 337 -3.41 -4.81 -14.29
C VAL A 337 -4.90 -4.95 -13.93
N ILE A 338 -5.71 -3.92 -14.20
CA ILE A 338 -7.16 -3.94 -13.95
C ILE A 338 -7.83 -5.06 -14.76
N GLU A 339 -7.52 -5.12 -16.05
CA GLU A 339 -8.09 -6.11 -16.99
C GLU A 339 -7.70 -7.55 -16.61
N ASN A 340 -6.46 -7.76 -16.20
CA ASN A 340 -5.99 -9.06 -15.74
C ASN A 340 -6.71 -9.52 -14.47
N GLU A 341 -6.96 -8.63 -13.51
CA GLU A 341 -7.72 -8.98 -12.31
C GLU A 341 -9.21 -9.20 -12.64
N ARG A 342 -9.80 -8.37 -13.51
CA ARG A 342 -11.17 -8.55 -14.02
C ARG A 342 -11.37 -9.91 -14.66
N TYR A 343 -10.49 -10.30 -15.58
CA TYR A 343 -10.57 -11.59 -16.26
C TYR A 343 -10.51 -12.74 -15.25
N LYS A 344 -9.54 -12.71 -14.33
CA LYS A 344 -9.39 -13.74 -13.28
C LYS A 344 -10.61 -13.82 -12.37
N PHE A 345 -11.15 -12.67 -11.98
CA PHE A 345 -12.24 -12.61 -11.02
C PHE A 345 -13.60 -12.93 -11.66
N SER A 346 -13.82 -12.60 -12.93
CA SER A 346 -15.12 -12.79 -13.62
C SER A 346 -15.71 -14.20 -13.49
N LYS A 347 -14.86 -15.24 -13.60
CA LYS A 347 -15.25 -16.64 -13.44
C LYS A 347 -15.60 -16.98 -12.00
N ALA A 348 -14.79 -16.53 -11.04
CA ALA A 348 -15.03 -16.73 -9.61
C ALA A 348 -16.30 -16.00 -9.16
N LEU A 349 -16.50 -14.76 -9.63
CA LEU A 349 -17.70 -13.96 -9.39
C LEU A 349 -18.97 -14.65 -9.89
N SER A 350 -18.98 -15.10 -11.14
CA SER A 350 -20.17 -15.74 -11.74
C SER A 350 -20.56 -17.04 -11.02
N ASN A 351 -19.56 -17.85 -10.63
CA ASN A 351 -19.81 -19.08 -9.90
C ASN A 351 -20.21 -18.82 -8.44
N GLY A 352 -19.53 -17.86 -7.80
CA GLY A 352 -19.79 -17.48 -6.41
C GLY A 352 -21.17 -16.86 -6.22
N ILE A 353 -21.63 -16.00 -7.14
CA ILE A 353 -23.01 -15.47 -7.09
C ILE A 353 -24.04 -16.60 -7.20
N LYS A 354 -23.88 -17.52 -8.16
CA LYS A 354 -24.81 -18.66 -8.31
C LYS A 354 -24.87 -19.53 -7.06
N GLU A 355 -23.72 -19.78 -6.45
CA GLU A 355 -23.66 -20.56 -5.23
C GLU A 355 -24.23 -19.80 -4.03
N PHE A 356 -23.96 -18.49 -3.92
CA PHE A 356 -24.55 -17.62 -2.91
C PHE A 356 -26.10 -17.62 -3.00
N GLU A 357 -26.66 -17.50 -4.20
CA GLU A 357 -28.10 -17.62 -4.44
C GLU A 357 -28.65 -18.96 -3.95
N ARG A 358 -27.93 -20.05 -4.20
CA ARG A 358 -28.33 -21.40 -3.78
C ARG A 358 -28.35 -21.56 -2.25
N ILE A 359 -27.32 -21.08 -1.56
CA ILE A 359 -27.20 -21.24 -0.10
C ILE A 359 -28.04 -20.22 0.69
N SER A 360 -28.35 -19.06 0.09
CA SER A 360 -29.21 -18.03 0.69
C SER A 360 -30.71 -18.32 0.49
N SER A 361 -31.07 -19.18 -0.46
CA SER A 361 -32.46 -19.49 -0.76
C SER A 361 -33.16 -20.25 0.37
N GLY A 362 -34.20 -19.64 0.94
CA GLY A 362 -35.07 -20.30 1.92
C GLY A 362 -34.50 -20.39 3.35
N THR A 363 -33.45 -19.61 3.64
CA THR A 363 -32.88 -19.48 4.99
C THR A 363 -32.71 -18.01 5.37
N ASN A 364 -32.78 -17.73 6.67
CA ASN A 364 -32.45 -16.41 7.23
C ASN A 364 -30.99 -16.34 7.71
N VAL A 365 -30.29 -17.47 7.77
CA VAL A 365 -28.90 -17.57 8.23
C VAL A 365 -28.12 -18.48 7.30
N ILE A 366 -27.01 -18.00 6.75
CA ILE A 366 -26.04 -18.81 5.98
C ILE A 366 -24.99 -19.34 6.95
N SER A 367 -24.74 -20.66 6.88
CA SER A 367 -23.79 -21.30 7.81
C SER A 367 -22.37 -20.85 7.54
N GLY A 368 -21.54 -20.82 8.60
CA GLY A 368 -20.13 -20.45 8.46
C GLY A 368 -19.34 -21.40 7.57
N LYS A 369 -19.77 -22.66 7.47
CA LYS A 369 -19.23 -23.65 6.53
C LYS A 369 -19.53 -23.28 5.08
N ASP A 370 -20.76 -22.86 4.77
CA ASP A 370 -21.11 -22.46 3.40
C ASP A 370 -20.35 -21.18 2.98
N VAL A 371 -20.16 -20.23 3.91
CA VAL A 371 -19.31 -19.05 3.67
C VAL A 371 -17.85 -19.46 3.44
N PHE A 372 -17.35 -20.43 4.22
CA PHE A 372 -16.01 -20.98 4.05
C PHE A 372 -15.82 -21.70 2.71
N ASP A 373 -16.81 -22.49 2.28
CA ASP A 373 -16.79 -23.19 1.00
C ASP A 373 -16.85 -22.19 -0.17
N LEU A 374 -17.67 -21.13 -0.07
CA LEU A 374 -17.67 -20.01 -1.03
C LEU A 374 -16.28 -19.39 -1.18
N TYR A 375 -15.62 -19.11 -0.05
CA TYR A 375 -14.30 -18.52 -0.05
C TYR A 375 -13.23 -19.45 -0.63
N THR A 376 -13.15 -20.69 -0.15
CA THR A 376 -12.04 -21.61 -0.47
C THR A 376 -12.23 -22.35 -1.78
N THR A 377 -13.46 -22.78 -2.10
CA THR A 377 -13.76 -23.61 -3.28
C THR A 377 -14.09 -22.75 -4.48
N PHE A 378 -14.91 -21.71 -4.29
CA PHE A 378 -15.38 -20.86 -5.38
C PHE A 378 -14.50 -19.61 -5.58
N GLY A 379 -13.57 -19.34 -4.65
CA GLY A 379 -12.69 -18.17 -4.70
C GLY A 379 -13.44 -16.86 -4.50
N PHE A 380 -14.62 -16.92 -3.87
CA PHE A 380 -15.52 -15.80 -3.69
C PHE A 380 -15.16 -15.02 -2.41
N PRO A 381 -14.78 -13.74 -2.50
CA PRO A 381 -14.35 -12.96 -1.34
C PRO A 381 -15.42 -12.89 -0.24
N VAL A 382 -15.00 -13.03 1.01
CA VAL A 382 -15.90 -13.02 2.18
C VAL A 382 -16.59 -11.67 2.32
N GLU A 383 -15.90 -10.59 1.96
CA GLU A 383 -16.45 -9.24 1.98
C GLU A 383 -17.62 -9.08 1.02
N LEU A 384 -17.55 -9.70 -0.16
CA LEU A 384 -18.67 -9.72 -1.10
C LEU A 384 -19.82 -10.61 -0.62
N THR A 385 -19.52 -11.71 0.06
CA THR A 385 -20.55 -12.53 0.71
C THR A 385 -21.31 -11.74 1.78
N LYS A 386 -20.60 -10.97 2.61
CA LYS A 386 -21.22 -10.08 3.62
C LYS A 386 -22.15 -9.06 2.98
N GLU A 387 -21.65 -8.37 1.95
CA GLU A 387 -22.41 -7.34 1.24
C GLU A 387 -23.68 -7.92 0.59
N LEU A 388 -23.59 -9.08 -0.07
CA LEU A 388 -24.76 -9.75 -0.66
C LEU A 388 -25.76 -10.24 0.41
N ALA A 389 -25.28 -10.65 1.58
CA ALA A 389 -26.12 -11.09 2.68
C ALA A 389 -26.92 -9.92 3.26
N GLU A 390 -26.27 -8.77 3.45
CA GLU A 390 -26.93 -7.52 3.87
C GLU A 390 -28.00 -7.07 2.87
N GLU A 391 -27.70 -7.08 1.56
CA GLU A 391 -28.66 -6.72 0.51
C GLU A 391 -29.91 -7.61 0.50
N LYS A 392 -29.76 -8.89 0.89
CA LYS A 392 -30.87 -9.86 0.98
C LYS A 392 -31.55 -9.92 2.34
N GLY A 393 -31.03 -9.23 3.35
CA GLY A 393 -31.50 -9.35 4.72
C GLY A 393 -31.29 -10.74 5.32
N VAL A 394 -30.19 -11.41 4.95
CA VAL A 394 -29.80 -12.74 5.45
C VAL A 394 -28.58 -12.58 6.37
N GLU A 395 -28.58 -13.23 7.52
CA GLU A 395 -27.45 -13.19 8.45
C GLU A 395 -26.36 -14.21 8.09
N LEU A 396 -25.11 -13.91 8.41
CA LEU A 396 -24.00 -14.85 8.30
C LEU A 396 -23.58 -15.35 9.68
N ASP A 397 -23.43 -16.67 9.84
CA ASP A 397 -22.80 -17.23 11.04
C ASP A 397 -21.28 -17.02 11.00
N THR A 398 -20.87 -15.81 11.38
CA THR A 398 -19.46 -15.38 11.41
C THR A 398 -18.63 -16.21 12.39
N LYS A 399 -19.20 -16.64 13.51
CA LYS A 399 -18.49 -17.46 14.51
C LYS A 399 -18.14 -18.83 13.95
N SER A 400 -19.08 -19.50 13.30
CA SER A 400 -18.78 -20.77 12.63
C SER A 400 -17.79 -20.59 11.49
N PHE A 401 -17.83 -19.46 10.77
CA PHE A 401 -16.89 -19.19 9.68
C PHE A 401 -15.46 -19.00 10.21
N GLU A 402 -15.30 -18.21 11.28
CA GLU A 402 -14.00 -18.00 11.94
C GLU A 402 -13.40 -19.32 12.45
N ALA A 403 -14.24 -20.20 13.01
CA ALA A 403 -13.80 -21.53 13.44
C ALA A 403 -13.31 -22.39 12.25
N GLU A 404 -13.99 -22.36 11.10
CA GLU A 404 -13.53 -23.06 9.89
C GLU A 404 -12.24 -22.44 9.32
N MET A 405 -12.11 -21.12 9.35
CA MET A 405 -10.89 -20.41 8.95
C MET A 405 -9.70 -20.75 9.84
N GLU A 406 -9.88 -20.82 11.16
CA GLU A 406 -8.82 -21.25 12.08
C GLU A 406 -8.45 -22.72 11.86
N LYS A 407 -9.43 -23.63 11.71
CA LYS A 407 -9.14 -25.02 11.31
C LYS A 407 -8.37 -25.09 10.01
N HIS A 408 -8.71 -24.27 9.01
CA HIS A 408 -8.01 -24.24 7.73
C HIS A 408 -6.60 -23.67 7.86
N LYS A 409 -6.37 -22.66 8.71
CA LYS A 409 -5.04 -22.16 9.05
C LYS A 409 -4.23 -23.22 9.77
N GLU A 410 -4.80 -23.90 10.76
CA GLU A 410 -4.16 -25.01 11.48
C GLU A 410 -3.84 -26.17 10.56
N LEU A 411 -4.74 -26.56 9.65
CA LEU A 411 -4.50 -27.59 8.64
C LEU A 411 -3.46 -27.16 7.60
N SER A 412 -3.40 -25.87 7.26
CA SER A 412 -2.36 -25.32 6.39
C SER A 412 -1.00 -25.28 7.09
N LYS A 413 -0.96 -24.98 8.40
CA LYS A 413 0.22 -25.03 9.26
C LYS A 413 0.67 -26.46 9.52
N ALA A 414 -0.23 -27.37 9.90
CA ALA A 414 0.04 -28.80 10.11
C ALA A 414 0.32 -29.53 8.80
N GLY A 415 -0.25 -29.07 7.68
CA GLY A 415 0.06 -29.51 6.33
C GLY A 415 1.40 -28.96 5.84
N GLN A 416 1.83 -27.79 6.33
CA GLN A 416 3.22 -27.34 6.26
C GLN A 416 4.09 -28.23 7.15
N GLU A 417 3.81 -28.45 8.44
CA GLU A 417 4.61 -29.32 9.33
C GLU A 417 4.65 -30.79 8.89
N LYS A 418 3.64 -31.33 8.20
CA LYS A 418 3.65 -32.68 7.62
C LYS A 418 4.21 -32.74 6.19
N LYS A 419 4.18 -31.65 5.40
CA LYS A 419 4.93 -31.53 4.13
C LYS A 419 6.38 -31.05 4.34
N PHE A 420 6.69 -30.57 5.54
CA PHE A 420 7.98 -30.17 6.09
C PHE A 420 8.20 -30.89 7.42
N GLY A 421 8.03 -32.21 7.41
CA GLY A 421 8.42 -33.05 8.53
C GLY A 421 9.94 -33.02 8.67
N GLY A 422 10.43 -32.17 9.57
CA GLY A 422 11.86 -32.01 9.88
C GLY A 422 12.54 -30.93 9.04
N HIS A 423 13.08 -29.91 9.72
CA HIS A 423 13.92 -28.82 9.20
C HIS A 423 13.20 -27.69 8.46
N GLY A 424 12.38 -26.94 9.21
CA GLY A 424 12.13 -25.54 8.89
C GLY A 424 13.40 -24.72 9.11
N LEU A 425 13.99 -24.20 8.04
CA LEU A 425 15.12 -23.27 8.09
C LEU A 425 14.70 -21.97 7.41
N ILE A 426 14.00 -21.13 8.18
CA ILE A 426 13.90 -19.70 7.92
C ILE A 426 14.49 -19.02 9.16
N LEU A 427 15.65 -18.37 9.03
CA LEU A 427 16.20 -17.49 10.05
C LEU A 427 16.93 -16.29 9.39
N ASP A 428 16.61 -15.10 9.89
CA ASP A 428 17.04 -13.76 9.47
C ASP A 428 18.53 -13.41 9.72
N THR A 429 19.47 -14.37 9.74
CA THR A 429 20.89 -14.07 10.04
C THR A 429 21.92 -14.84 9.22
N GLY A 430 21.53 -15.58 8.18
CA GLY A 430 22.49 -16.19 7.25
C GLY A 430 23.31 -17.36 7.78
N GLU A 431 22.99 -17.91 8.96
CA GLU A 431 23.62 -19.13 9.46
C GLU A 431 22.70 -20.35 9.31
N LEU A 432 23.19 -21.34 8.56
CA LEU A 432 22.57 -22.66 8.44
C LEU A 432 22.82 -23.47 9.71
N LYS A 433 21.75 -23.90 10.39
CA LYS A 433 21.84 -25.03 11.31
C LYS A 433 21.65 -26.32 10.52
N ALA A 434 22.75 -26.92 10.08
CA ALA A 434 22.75 -28.30 9.64
C ALA A 434 22.72 -29.24 10.87
N GLY A 435 21.94 -30.33 10.81
CA GLY A 435 21.93 -31.33 11.88
C GLY A 435 23.23 -32.12 11.98
N ASN A 436 24.02 -32.15 10.89
CA ASN A 436 25.35 -32.75 10.79
C ASN A 436 26.13 -32.20 9.56
N GLU A 437 27.44 -32.52 9.46
CA GLU A 437 28.31 -32.06 8.36
C GLU A 437 27.89 -32.56 6.96
N GLU A 438 27.26 -33.73 6.88
CA GLU A 438 26.84 -34.32 5.60
C GLU A 438 25.65 -33.58 4.99
N GLU A 439 24.72 -33.16 5.84
CA GLU A 439 23.57 -32.34 5.46
C GLU A 439 24.01 -30.94 5.02
N LEU A 440 24.99 -30.35 5.71
CA LEU A 440 25.55 -29.05 5.34
C LEU A 440 26.15 -29.07 3.93
N LYS A 441 26.86 -30.13 3.55
CA LYS A 441 27.41 -30.30 2.20
C LYS A 441 26.31 -30.37 1.14
N LYS A 442 25.24 -31.13 1.40
CA LYS A 442 24.09 -31.24 0.47
C LYS A 442 23.39 -29.91 0.28
N VAL A 443 23.12 -29.19 1.37
CA VAL A 443 22.49 -27.88 1.32
C VAL A 443 23.38 -26.85 0.60
N THR A 444 24.70 -26.89 0.82
CA THR A 444 25.67 -26.00 0.15
C THR A 444 25.70 -26.21 -1.37
N ARG A 445 25.64 -27.47 -1.83
CA ARG A 445 25.48 -27.83 -3.25
C ARG A 445 24.19 -27.25 -3.82
N LEU A 446 23.05 -27.49 -3.15
CA LEU A 446 21.74 -27.00 -3.58
C LEU A 446 21.62 -25.48 -3.57
N HIS A 447 22.33 -24.80 -2.66
CA HIS A 447 22.36 -23.36 -2.58
C HIS A 447 23.06 -22.74 -3.79
N THR A 448 24.24 -23.25 -4.14
CA THR A 448 24.94 -22.79 -5.36
C THR A 448 24.18 -23.18 -6.62
N ALA A 449 23.53 -24.35 -6.64
CA ALA A 449 22.65 -24.75 -7.74
C ALA A 449 21.47 -23.78 -7.94
N THR A 450 20.96 -23.19 -6.85
CA THR A 450 19.88 -22.18 -6.92
C THR A 450 20.34 -20.93 -7.68
N HIS A 451 21.57 -20.46 -7.44
CA HIS A 451 22.14 -19.31 -8.16
C HIS A 451 22.35 -19.60 -9.66
N LEU A 452 22.82 -20.82 -9.99
CA LEU A 452 22.97 -21.24 -11.38
C LEU A 452 21.62 -21.33 -12.11
N LEU A 453 20.61 -21.89 -11.44
CA LEU A 453 19.27 -22.00 -11.98
C LEU A 453 18.63 -20.63 -12.22
N HIS A 454 18.84 -19.69 -11.29
CA HIS A 454 18.34 -18.33 -11.42
C HIS A 454 19.01 -17.56 -12.57
N ALA A 455 20.34 -17.64 -12.69
CA ALA A 455 21.05 -17.06 -13.82
C ALA A 455 20.63 -17.69 -15.16
N ALA A 456 20.40 -19.00 -15.19
CA ALA A 456 19.91 -19.69 -16.39
C ALA A 456 18.48 -19.24 -16.76
N LEU A 457 17.58 -19.11 -15.78
CA LEU A 457 16.23 -18.56 -15.97
C LEU A 457 16.28 -17.18 -16.63
N ARG A 458 17.12 -16.27 -16.11
CA ARG A 458 17.26 -14.91 -16.66
C ARG A 458 17.81 -14.90 -18.08
N LYS A 459 18.78 -15.78 -18.39
CA LYS A 459 19.36 -15.88 -19.74
C LYS A 459 18.39 -16.42 -20.78
N VAL A 460 17.52 -17.35 -20.39
CA VAL A 460 16.55 -17.99 -21.30
C VAL A 460 15.27 -17.16 -21.44
N LEU A 461 14.79 -16.58 -20.33
CA LEU A 461 13.47 -15.96 -20.26
C LEU A 461 13.49 -14.42 -20.29
N GLY A 462 14.62 -13.79 -19.98
CA GLY A 462 14.77 -12.32 -19.91
C GLY A 462 15.24 -11.81 -18.55
N GLU A 463 15.78 -10.59 -18.53
CA GLU A 463 16.33 -9.95 -17.33
C GLU A 463 15.24 -9.48 -16.35
N GLU A 464 13.98 -9.47 -16.77
CA GLU A 464 12.80 -9.20 -15.94
C GLU A 464 12.43 -10.35 -14.98
N VAL A 465 13.08 -11.52 -15.12
CA VAL A 465 12.92 -12.62 -14.17
C VAL A 465 13.70 -12.34 -12.88
N HIS A 466 12.95 -12.17 -11.82
CA HIS A 466 13.38 -11.91 -10.45
C HIS A 466 12.89 -13.03 -9.52
N GLN A 467 13.66 -13.25 -8.46
CA GLN A 467 13.28 -14.17 -7.40
C GLN A 467 12.07 -13.64 -6.63
N ALA A 468 11.01 -14.45 -6.56
CA ALA A 468 9.83 -14.23 -5.72
C ALA A 468 9.88 -15.03 -4.41
N GLY A 469 10.78 -16.01 -4.31
CA GLY A 469 10.98 -16.82 -3.11
C GLY A 469 11.94 -17.98 -3.36
N SER A 470 12.62 -18.45 -2.32
CA SER A 470 13.50 -19.61 -2.41
C SER A 470 13.42 -20.42 -1.11
N ASP A 471 13.63 -21.72 -1.21
CA ASP A 471 13.58 -22.67 -0.09
C ASP A 471 14.44 -23.89 -0.44
N ILE A 472 15.43 -24.18 0.40
CA ILE A 472 16.40 -25.26 0.19
C ILE A 472 16.34 -26.20 1.39
N THR A 473 16.23 -27.49 1.12
CA THR A 473 16.34 -28.56 2.11
C THR A 473 17.49 -29.49 1.73
N ALA A 474 17.80 -30.49 2.55
CA ALA A 474 18.82 -31.49 2.23
C ALA A 474 18.50 -32.36 0.99
N GLU A 475 17.24 -32.35 0.54
CA GLU A 475 16.75 -33.22 -0.55
C GLU A 475 16.40 -32.46 -1.83
N ARG A 476 16.05 -31.17 -1.74
CA ARG A 476 15.55 -30.41 -2.88
C ARG A 476 15.76 -28.91 -2.72
N LEU A 477 15.80 -28.21 -3.84
CA LEU A 477 15.60 -26.77 -3.90
C LEU A 477 14.24 -26.43 -4.52
N ARG A 478 13.66 -25.34 -4.05
CA ARG A 478 12.44 -24.73 -4.54
C ARG A 478 12.75 -23.28 -4.87
N PHE A 479 12.54 -22.90 -6.12
CA PHE A 479 12.78 -21.56 -6.59
C PHE A 479 11.52 -20.97 -7.20
N ASP A 480 11.07 -19.85 -6.66
CA ASP A 480 9.89 -19.11 -7.08
C ASP A 480 10.35 -17.85 -7.81
N PHE A 481 9.80 -17.59 -8.99
CA PHE A 481 10.20 -16.47 -9.84
C PHE A 481 8.98 -15.82 -10.50
N ASN A 482 9.06 -14.52 -10.76
CA ASN A 482 8.00 -13.81 -11.49
C ASN A 482 8.05 -14.18 -12.97
N PHE A 483 6.97 -14.79 -13.47
CA PHE A 483 6.79 -15.07 -14.88
C PHE A 483 5.31 -15.35 -15.17
N ASN A 484 4.76 -14.72 -16.20
CA ASN A 484 3.31 -14.61 -16.38
C ASN A 484 2.68 -15.81 -17.10
N ARG A 485 3.48 -16.73 -17.66
CA ARG A 485 2.98 -17.89 -18.41
C ARG A 485 3.68 -19.20 -18.04
N LYS A 486 3.15 -20.31 -18.56
CA LYS A 486 3.81 -21.60 -18.44
C LYS A 486 5.12 -21.64 -19.24
N LEU A 487 6.15 -22.27 -18.68
CA LEU A 487 7.41 -22.62 -19.34
C LEU A 487 7.10 -23.77 -20.29
N THR A 488 7.55 -23.62 -21.52
CA THR A 488 7.54 -24.69 -22.52
C THR A 488 8.50 -25.80 -22.08
N ASP A 489 8.33 -26.99 -22.68
CA ASP A 489 9.21 -28.12 -22.36
C ASP A 489 10.64 -27.84 -22.89
N GLU A 490 10.74 -27.11 -24.00
CA GLU A 490 11.98 -26.62 -24.58
C GLU A 490 12.71 -25.66 -23.64
N GLU A 491 12.02 -24.62 -23.13
CA GLU A 491 12.61 -23.66 -22.19
C GLU A 491 13.09 -24.34 -20.91
N LYS A 492 12.31 -25.26 -20.34
CA LYS A 492 12.73 -26.01 -19.14
C LYS A 492 14.01 -26.80 -19.41
N LYS A 493 14.09 -27.46 -20.57
CA LYS A 493 15.27 -28.22 -20.97
C LYS A 493 16.47 -27.31 -21.22
N GLU A 494 16.26 -26.16 -21.81
CA GLU A 494 17.31 -25.16 -22.04
C GLU A 494 17.86 -24.60 -20.73
N ILE A 495 16.98 -24.24 -19.79
CA ILE A 495 17.37 -23.78 -18.45
C ILE A 495 18.18 -24.86 -17.72
N GLU A 496 17.70 -26.10 -17.73
CA GLU A 496 18.40 -27.23 -17.11
C GLU A 496 19.77 -27.48 -17.77
N ASN A 497 19.84 -27.47 -19.10
CA ASN A 497 21.10 -27.66 -19.84
C ASN A 497 22.10 -26.53 -19.57
N LEU A 498 21.62 -25.28 -19.49
CA LEU A 498 22.49 -24.12 -19.26
C LEU A 498 23.05 -24.11 -17.83
N ALA A 499 22.22 -24.47 -16.84
CA ALA A 499 22.68 -24.61 -15.46
C ALA A 499 23.67 -25.77 -15.31
N ASN A 500 23.40 -26.94 -15.91
CA ASN A 500 24.33 -28.06 -15.88
C ASN A 500 25.60 -27.79 -16.68
N LYS A 501 25.56 -27.04 -17.77
CA LYS A 501 26.76 -26.62 -18.48
C LYS A 501 27.69 -25.81 -17.57
N ALA A 502 27.14 -24.90 -16.76
CA ALA A 502 27.93 -24.16 -15.79
C ALA A 502 28.52 -25.06 -14.68
N VAL A 503 27.90 -26.21 -14.39
CA VAL A 503 28.47 -27.24 -13.51
C VAL A 503 29.60 -28.01 -14.21
N ASP A 504 29.37 -28.45 -15.46
CA ASP A 504 30.33 -29.19 -16.27
C ASP A 504 31.59 -28.35 -16.58
N ASP A 505 31.43 -27.03 -16.72
CA ASP A 505 32.52 -26.07 -16.92
C ASP A 505 33.34 -25.81 -15.64
N ASP A 506 32.95 -26.39 -14.49
CA ASP A 506 33.62 -26.33 -13.17
C ASP A 506 34.07 -24.92 -12.78
N LEU A 507 33.15 -23.96 -12.86
CA LEU A 507 33.39 -22.55 -12.63
C LEU A 507 33.74 -22.28 -11.16
N LEU A 508 34.75 -21.44 -10.94
CA LEU A 508 35.15 -20.97 -9.61
C LEU A 508 34.06 -20.09 -8.99
N VAL A 509 33.77 -20.30 -7.72
CA VAL A 509 32.86 -19.48 -6.91
C VAL A 509 33.69 -18.60 -5.98
N THR A 510 33.61 -17.29 -6.17
CA THR A 510 34.39 -16.30 -5.41
C THR A 510 33.48 -15.42 -4.56
N MET A 511 33.89 -15.16 -3.32
CA MET A 511 33.20 -14.25 -2.41
C MET A 511 34.05 -13.01 -2.18
N ARG A 512 33.47 -11.82 -2.31
CA ARG A 512 34.08 -10.56 -1.87
C ARG A 512 33.11 -9.76 -1.03
N GLU A 513 33.62 -9.16 0.04
CA GLU A 513 32.92 -8.15 0.82
C GLU A 513 33.19 -6.77 0.23
N MET A 514 32.12 -6.00 0.01
CA MET A 514 32.21 -4.65 -0.56
C MET A 514 30.99 -3.80 -0.17
N PRO A 515 31.03 -2.48 -0.33
CA PRO A 515 29.87 -1.63 -0.11
C PRO A 515 28.68 -2.00 -1.01
N TYR A 516 27.46 -1.93 -0.49
CA TYR A 516 26.23 -2.27 -1.23
C TYR A 516 26.13 -1.53 -2.58
N GLU A 517 26.44 -0.23 -2.59
CA GLU A 517 26.36 0.58 -3.82
C GLU A 517 27.36 0.14 -4.90
N GLU A 518 28.54 -0.35 -4.50
CA GLU A 518 29.53 -0.88 -5.44
C GLU A 518 29.09 -2.24 -5.99
N ALA A 519 28.51 -3.09 -5.13
CA ALA A 519 27.97 -4.38 -5.54
C ALA A 519 26.88 -4.24 -6.62
N VAL A 520 25.94 -3.31 -6.43
CA VAL A 520 24.88 -3.03 -7.41
C VAL A 520 25.46 -2.48 -8.72
N LYS A 521 26.44 -1.58 -8.67
CA LYS A 521 27.13 -1.06 -9.87
C LYS A 521 27.85 -2.15 -10.67
N LEU A 522 28.30 -3.21 -10.01
CA LEU A 522 28.92 -4.38 -10.63
C LEU A 522 27.91 -5.38 -11.23
N GLY A 523 26.61 -5.03 -11.21
CA GLY A 523 25.54 -5.87 -11.75
C GLY A 523 25.13 -7.02 -10.84
N ALA A 524 25.45 -6.96 -9.55
CA ALA A 524 25.05 -8.00 -8.60
C ALA A 524 23.54 -7.93 -8.33
N LEU A 525 22.85 -9.07 -8.42
CA LEU A 525 21.42 -9.14 -8.15
C LEU A 525 21.16 -8.98 -6.65
N SER A 526 20.22 -8.10 -6.30
CA SER A 526 19.75 -7.87 -4.93
C SER A 526 18.22 -7.95 -4.90
N PHE A 527 17.65 -8.71 -3.96
CA PHE A 527 16.23 -9.04 -3.99
C PHE A 527 15.38 -8.22 -2.99
N PHE A 528 16.01 -7.63 -1.97
CA PHE A 528 15.34 -6.79 -0.96
C PHE A 528 16.32 -5.71 -0.45
N LYS A 529 16.25 -4.49 -0.98
CA LYS A 529 17.18 -3.39 -0.65
C LYS A 529 17.27 -3.11 0.86
N GLU A 530 16.17 -3.29 1.59
CA GLU A 530 16.03 -3.00 3.03
C GLU A 530 16.68 -4.01 3.96
N LYS A 531 17.12 -5.18 3.45
CA LYS A 531 17.67 -6.27 4.28
C LYS A 531 19.20 -6.33 4.33
N TYR A 532 19.90 -5.46 3.61
CA TYR A 532 21.36 -5.56 3.48
C TYR A 532 22.10 -4.51 4.34
N PRO A 533 23.12 -4.91 5.12
CA PRO A 533 24.00 -3.98 5.80
C PRO A 533 24.84 -3.17 4.81
N SER A 534 25.51 -2.12 5.29
CA SER A 534 26.34 -1.22 4.45
C SER A 534 27.45 -1.95 3.68
N THR A 535 28.01 -3.01 4.25
CA THR A 535 28.95 -3.94 3.60
C THR A 535 28.26 -5.27 3.35
N VAL A 536 28.27 -5.75 2.10
CA VAL A 536 27.59 -6.98 1.69
C VAL A 536 28.57 -8.02 1.15
N LYS A 537 28.21 -9.30 1.31
CA LYS A 537 28.91 -10.42 0.67
C LYS A 537 28.35 -10.64 -0.73
N VAL A 538 29.22 -10.53 -1.74
CA VAL A 538 28.88 -10.77 -3.13
C VAL A 538 29.53 -12.07 -3.58
N TYR A 539 28.70 -13.03 -3.96
CA TYR A 539 29.16 -14.29 -4.56
C TYR A 539 29.12 -14.16 -6.08
N THR A 540 30.25 -14.46 -6.72
CA THR A 540 30.41 -14.48 -8.17
C THR A 540 30.79 -15.87 -8.62
N VAL A 541 30.04 -16.43 -9.57
CA VAL A 541 30.31 -17.73 -10.18
C VAL A 541 30.88 -17.53 -11.58
N GLY A 542 32.10 -18.02 -11.82
CA GLY A 542 32.86 -17.83 -13.06
C GLY A 542 33.79 -16.62 -13.03
N ASP A 543 34.15 -16.12 -14.21
CA ASP A 543 35.07 -14.99 -14.37
C ASP A 543 34.54 -13.72 -13.69
N TRP A 544 35.41 -12.95 -13.05
CA TRP A 544 35.02 -11.72 -12.36
C TRP A 544 34.51 -10.63 -13.32
N ASP A 545 35.05 -10.51 -14.52
CA ASP A 545 34.61 -9.47 -15.47
C ASP A 545 33.38 -9.92 -16.27
N LYS A 546 33.18 -11.24 -16.40
CA LYS A 546 32.05 -11.84 -17.12
C LYS A 546 31.46 -13.02 -16.33
N PRO A 547 30.75 -12.74 -15.24
CA PRO A 547 30.25 -13.78 -14.36
C PRO A 547 29.10 -14.55 -15.02
N PHE A 548 28.99 -15.84 -14.71
CA PHE A 548 27.79 -16.61 -15.03
C PHE A 548 26.61 -16.17 -14.15
N SER A 549 26.88 -16.00 -12.85
CA SER A 549 25.96 -15.50 -11.83
C SER A 549 26.71 -14.58 -10.86
N ARG A 550 26.04 -13.52 -10.40
CA ARG A 550 26.55 -12.61 -9.38
C ARG A 550 25.40 -12.13 -8.50
N GLU A 551 25.43 -12.49 -7.21
CA GLU A 551 24.31 -12.24 -6.30
C GLU A 551 24.80 -11.85 -4.90
N LEU A 552 24.01 -11.02 -4.21
CA LEU A 552 24.24 -10.70 -2.80
C LEU A 552 23.67 -11.83 -1.94
N CYS A 553 24.54 -12.60 -1.29
CA CYS A 553 24.13 -13.75 -0.51
C CYS A 553 24.97 -13.93 0.76
N GLY A 554 24.33 -14.36 1.85
CA GLY A 554 24.98 -14.61 3.15
C GLY A 554 25.24 -16.09 3.45
N GLY A 555 24.69 -17.01 2.66
CA GLY A 555 24.81 -18.45 2.93
C GLY A 555 26.12 -19.08 2.40
N PRO A 556 26.37 -20.36 2.72
CA PRO A 556 27.54 -21.10 2.26
C PRO A 556 27.37 -21.51 0.80
N HIS A 557 28.49 -21.53 0.08
CA HIS A 557 28.57 -21.96 -1.31
C HIS A 557 29.69 -22.99 -1.49
N VAL A 558 29.60 -23.78 -2.57
CA VAL A 558 30.72 -24.64 -2.99
C VAL A 558 31.86 -23.76 -3.51
N GLU A 559 33.10 -24.27 -3.53
CA GLU A 559 34.24 -23.52 -4.06
C GLU A 559 34.25 -23.56 -5.60
N GLN A 560 33.83 -24.68 -6.19
CA GLN A 560 33.70 -24.85 -7.62
C GLN A 560 32.36 -25.51 -7.99
N THR A 561 31.77 -25.11 -9.12
CA THR A 561 30.44 -25.59 -9.51
C THR A 561 30.40 -27.09 -9.81
N GLY A 562 31.52 -27.72 -10.16
CA GLY A 562 31.63 -29.17 -10.35
C GLY A 562 31.29 -29.98 -9.11
N GLU A 563 31.44 -29.39 -7.90
CA GLU A 563 31.02 -30.01 -6.64
C GLU A 563 29.50 -30.16 -6.52
N ILE A 564 28.73 -29.39 -7.30
CA ILE A 564 27.28 -29.47 -7.31
C ILE A 564 26.84 -30.83 -7.82
N GLY A 565 27.43 -31.38 -8.89
CA GLY A 565 26.85 -32.55 -9.57
C GLY A 565 25.64 -32.16 -10.43
N ARG A 566 24.75 -33.10 -10.75
CA ARG A 566 23.74 -32.87 -11.78
C ARG A 566 22.49 -32.20 -11.25
N ILE A 567 22.14 -31.03 -11.78
CA ILE A 567 20.89 -30.32 -11.47
C ILE A 567 19.75 -30.91 -12.32
N THR A 568 18.67 -31.37 -11.69
CA THR A 568 17.50 -31.89 -12.40
C THR A 568 16.22 -31.20 -11.94
N ILE A 569 15.50 -30.56 -12.87
CA ILE A 569 14.19 -29.96 -12.65
C ILE A 569 13.13 -31.06 -12.61
N LYS A 570 12.60 -31.35 -11.43
CA LYS A 570 11.58 -32.40 -11.24
C LYS A 570 10.18 -31.90 -11.52
N LYS A 571 9.88 -30.65 -11.16
CA LYS A 571 8.55 -30.09 -11.34
C LYS A 571 8.59 -28.60 -11.54
N GLU A 572 7.66 -28.15 -12.36
CA GLU A 572 7.35 -26.75 -12.52
C GLU A 572 5.83 -26.57 -12.34
N GLN A 573 5.40 -25.57 -11.57
CA GLN A 573 3.99 -25.23 -11.36
C GLN A 573 3.77 -23.74 -11.05
N SER A 574 2.57 -23.22 -11.34
CA SER A 574 2.14 -21.90 -10.85
C SER A 574 1.92 -21.93 -9.32
N VAL A 575 2.31 -20.86 -8.63
CA VAL A 575 2.06 -20.65 -7.18
C VAL A 575 1.03 -19.56 -6.93
N GLY A 576 0.81 -18.70 -7.92
CA GLY A 576 -0.13 -17.59 -7.90
C GLY A 576 -0.05 -16.81 -9.21
N THR A 577 -0.82 -15.72 -9.30
CA THR A 577 -0.72 -14.77 -10.42
C THR A 577 0.72 -14.30 -10.59
N GLY A 578 1.26 -14.45 -11.80
CA GLY A 578 2.59 -13.93 -12.15
C GLY A 578 3.76 -14.61 -11.46
N ILE A 579 3.54 -15.67 -10.65
CA ILE A 579 4.61 -16.38 -9.93
C ILE A 579 4.59 -17.87 -10.29
N ARG A 580 5.78 -18.36 -10.63
CA ARG A 580 6.05 -19.73 -11.09
C ARG A 580 7.07 -20.35 -10.17
N ARG A 581 7.00 -21.67 -9.97
CA ARG A 581 7.85 -22.41 -9.04
C ARG A 581 8.50 -23.59 -9.74
N ILE A 582 9.81 -23.63 -9.69
CA ILE A 582 10.61 -24.80 -10.03
C ILE A 582 10.98 -25.54 -8.74
N ARG A 583 10.85 -26.87 -8.77
CA ARG A 583 11.47 -27.78 -7.81
C ARG A 583 12.54 -28.55 -8.55
N ALA A 584 13.77 -28.43 -8.09
CA ALA A 584 14.90 -29.17 -8.62
C ALA A 584 15.60 -29.93 -7.49
N ILE A 585 16.36 -30.94 -7.89
CA ILE A 585 17.27 -31.67 -7.02
C ILE A 585 18.66 -31.66 -7.64
N VAL A 586 19.63 -32.07 -6.84
CA VAL A 586 21.02 -32.21 -7.23
C VAL A 586 21.44 -33.65 -6.93
N GLU A 587 21.94 -34.35 -7.94
CA GLU A 587 22.39 -35.75 -7.87
C GLU A 587 23.92 -35.83 -7.99
#